data_AF-A0A3R9QH94-F1
#
_entry.id   AF-A0A3R9QH94-F1
#
_cell.length_a   1.000
_cell.length_b   1.000
_cell.length_c   1.000
_cell.angle_alpha   90.00
_cell.angle_beta   90.00
_cell.angle_gamma   90.00
#
_symmetry.space_group_name_H-M   'P 1'
#
loop_
_entity.id
_entity.type
_entity.pdbx_description
1 polymer ?
#
loop_
_entity_poly.entity_id
_entity_poly.type
_entity_poly.pdbx_seq_one_letter_code
_entity_poly.pdbx_strand_id
1 'polypeptide(L)' 'MELVQCKKDVIKTLGYDFVEVDPPRVLFKQNNFYPVFQDQYGSWLSTDEEGEAHIISEGTDELEADPWFGVYFKKL' A
#
# COMPACT_ATOMS: atom_id res chain seq x y z
N MET A 1 -16.73 1.50 -0.20
CA MET A 1 -15.50 1.91 0.50
C MET A 1 -15.03 0.68 1.23
N GLU A 2 -13.87 0.16 0.87
CA GLU A 2 -13.33 -1.09 1.39
C GLU A 2 -12.17 -0.78 2.33
N LEU A 3 -11.88 -1.69 3.25
CA LEU A 3 -10.78 -1.54 4.22
C LEU A 3 -9.80 -2.69 4.02
N VAL A 4 -8.52 -2.35 4.15
CA VAL A 4 -7.44 -3.33 4.13
C VAL A 4 -6.67 -3.24 5.44
N GLN A 5 -6.27 -4.39 5.99
CA GLN A 5 -5.37 -4.44 7.13
C GLN A 5 -3.94 -4.61 6.65
N CYS A 6 -3.05 -3.72 7.09
CA CYS A 6 -1.63 -3.87 6.88
C CYS A 6 -1.07 -4.99 7.77
N LYS A 7 -0.45 -6.00 7.18
CA LYS A 7 0.14 -7.17 7.85
C LYS A 7 1.60 -6.95 8.26
N LYS A 8 2.29 -6.05 7.59
CA LYS A 8 3.71 -5.76 7.79
C LYS A 8 4.01 -4.32 7.40
N ASP A 9 4.85 -3.64 8.18
CA ASP A 9 5.26 -2.26 7.89
C ASP A 9 5.74 -2.12 6.44
N VAL A 10 5.17 -1.14 5.73
CA VAL A 10 5.58 -0.74 4.39
C VAL A 10 6.42 0.51 4.53
N ILE A 11 7.67 0.42 4.09
CA ILE A 11 8.65 1.50 4.16
C ILE A 11 8.78 2.13 2.78
N LYS A 12 8.88 3.45 2.72
CA LYS A 12 9.13 4.17 1.48
C LYS A 12 10.52 3.80 0.95
N THR A 13 10.56 3.05 -0.15
CA THR A 13 11.79 2.75 -0.88
C THR A 13 11.83 3.57 -2.17
N LEU A 14 12.88 4.37 -2.38
CA LEU A 14 13.15 4.97 -3.69
C LEU A 14 13.81 3.90 -4.57
N GLY A 15 13.31 3.68 -5.78
CA GLY A 15 13.75 2.59 -6.66
C GLY A 15 15.19 2.75 -7.17
N TYR A 16 15.85 1.58 -7.34
CA TYR A 16 17.14 1.26 -8.00
C TYR A 16 18.43 1.99 -7.59
N ASP A 17 18.34 3.12 -6.89
CA ASP A 17 19.50 3.74 -6.25
C ASP A 17 19.37 3.59 -4.74
N PHE A 18 20.45 3.15 -4.12
CA PHE A 18 20.61 2.73 -2.72
C PHE A 18 20.42 3.86 -1.69
N VAL A 19 19.62 4.87 -2.02
CA VAL A 19 19.23 5.95 -1.13
C VAL A 19 18.02 5.47 -0.33
N GLU A 20 18.30 4.69 0.72
CA GLU A 20 17.36 4.55 1.82
C GLU A 20 17.04 5.97 2.32
N VAL A 21 15.76 6.34 2.36
CA VAL A 21 15.34 7.62 2.93
C VAL A 21 15.79 7.57 4.40
N ASP A 22 16.69 8.45 4.82
CA ASP A 22 17.11 8.57 6.21
C ASP A 22 16.47 9.82 6.83
N PRO A 23 15.59 9.67 7.84
CA PRO A 23 15.16 8.42 8.46
C PRO A 23 14.13 7.63 7.62
N PRO A 24 14.08 6.28 7.75
CA PRO A 24 13.14 5.44 7.02
C PRO A 24 11.70 5.88 7.31
N ARG A 25 10.98 6.29 6.27
CA ARG A 25 9.59 6.73 6.38
C ARG A 25 8.67 5.53 6.22
N VAL A 26 7.98 5.17 7.29
CA VAL A 26 6.92 4.14 7.27
C VAL A 26 5.67 4.74 6.67
N LEU A 27 5.20 4.16 5.56
CA LEU A 27 3.96 4.56 4.89
C LEU A 27 2.75 3.90 5.54
N PHE A 28 2.84 2.58 5.78
CA PHE A 28 1.75 1.80 6.36
C PHE A 28 2.29 1.00 7.54
N LYS A 29 1.61 1.10 8.69
CA LYS A 29 1.99 0.39 9.92
C LYS A 29 1.27 -0.94 10.03
N GLN A 30 1.98 -1.96 10.47
CA GLN A 30 1.44 -3.26 10.78
C GLN A 30 0.27 -3.14 11.77
N ASN A 31 -0.77 -3.93 11.54
CA ASN A 31 -2.02 -3.99 12.28
C ASN A 31 -2.95 -2.77 12.13
N ASN A 32 -2.54 -1.71 11.42
CA ASN A 32 -3.42 -0.60 11.08
C ASN A 32 -4.33 -0.96 9.90
N PHE A 33 -5.44 -0.22 9.82
CA PHE A 33 -6.44 -0.34 8.77
C PHE A 33 -6.41 0.90 7.90
N TYR A 34 -6.46 0.68 6.60
CA TYR A 34 -6.41 1.76 5.63
C TYR A 34 -7.56 1.66 4.63
N PRO A 35 -8.15 2.80 4.25
CA PRO A 35 -9.18 2.81 3.21
C PRO A 35 -8.54 2.51 1.87
N VAL A 36 -9.23 1.68 1.07
CA VAL A 36 -8.81 1.39 -0.30
C VAL A 36 -9.85 1.91 -1.29
N PHE A 37 -9.35 2.45 -2.40
CA PHE A 37 -10.15 2.95 -3.51
C PHE A 37 -9.47 2.64 -4.84
N GLN A 38 -10.28 2.47 -5.87
CA GLN A 38 -9.80 2.26 -7.23
C GLN A 38 -9.79 3.61 -7.97
N ASP A 39 -8.73 3.90 -8.71
CA ASP A 39 -8.70 5.06 -9.59
C ASP A 39 -9.38 4.79 -10.95
N GLN A 40 -9.40 5.83 -11.79
CA GLN A 40 -9.97 5.75 -13.14
C GLN A 40 -9.20 4.83 -14.11
N TYR A 41 -8.00 4.38 -13.74
CA TYR A 41 -7.16 3.49 -14.54
C TYR A 41 -7.24 2.04 -14.06
N GLY A 42 -8.00 1.76 -13.00
CA GLY A 42 -8.15 0.43 -12.43
C GLY A 42 -7.11 0.08 -11.37
N SER A 43 -6.20 0.99 -11.04
CA SER A 43 -5.21 0.81 -9.98
C SER A 43 -5.85 0.97 -8.62
N TRP A 44 -5.39 0.19 -7.65
CA TRP A 44 -5.86 0.27 -6.28
C TRP A 44 -4.91 1.11 -5.44
N LEU A 45 -5.48 2.08 -4.72
CA LEU A 45 -4.74 3.01 -3.88
C LEU A 45 -5.24 2.97 -2.45
N SER A 46 -4.33 3.27 -1.54
CA SER A 46 -4.59 3.46 -0.13
C SER A 46 -3.96 4.74 0.36
N THR A 47 -4.55 5.34 1.39
CA THR A 47 -4.05 6.59 1.99
C THR A 47 -3.22 6.29 3.24
N ASP A 48 -2.04 6.88 3.36
CA ASP A 48 -1.19 6.78 4.55
C ASP A 48 -1.65 7.69 5.71
N GLU A 49 -0.91 7.66 6.82
CA GLU A 49 -1.20 8.47 8.02
C GLU A 49 -1.06 9.99 7.78
N GLU A 50 -0.39 10.41 6.71
CA GLU A 50 -0.17 11.82 6.35
C GLU A 50 -1.18 12.31 5.30
N GLY A 51 -2.09 11.44 4.85
CA GLY A 51 -3.10 11.77 3.85
C GLY A 51 -2.63 11.60 2.40
N GLU A 52 -1.45 11.02 2.18
CA GLU A 52 -0.92 10.77 0.84
C GLU A 52 -1.42 9.44 0.27
N ALA A 53 -1.84 9.44 -0.99
CA ALA A 53 -2.31 8.25 -1.69
C ALA A 53 -1.13 7.48 -2.30
N HIS A 54 -1.08 6.18 -2.05
CA HIS A 54 -0.08 5.26 -2.60
C HIS A 54 -0.76 4.10 -3.29
N ILE A 55 -0.18 3.65 -4.41
CA ILE A 55 -0.64 2.46 -5.13
C ILE A 55 -0.29 1.23 -4.28
N ILE A 56 -1.27 0.36 -4.08
CA ILE A 56 -1.10 -0.91 -3.38
C ILE A 56 -1.33 -2.13 -4.28
N SER A 57 -1.84 -1.92 -5.50
CA SER A 57 -1.91 -2.92 -6.56
C SER A 57 -2.11 -2.26 -7.93
N GLU A 58 -1.40 -2.74 -8.94
CA GLU A 58 -1.53 -2.27 -10.33
C GLU A 58 -2.28 -3.30 -11.19
N GLY A 59 -3.44 -2.92 -11.71
CA GLY A 59 -4.04 -3.60 -12.87
C GLY A 59 -4.71 -4.95 -12.64
N THR A 60 -5.01 -5.35 -11.39
CA THR A 60 -5.88 -6.51 -11.13
C THR A 60 -7.30 -6.08 -10.77
N ASP A 61 -8.30 -6.74 -11.38
CA ASP A 61 -9.71 -6.61 -10.95
C ASP A 61 -9.88 -6.99 -9.47
N GLU A 62 -9.03 -7.89 -8.98
CA GLU A 62 -9.03 -8.38 -7.60
C GLU A 62 -7.71 -8.02 -6.89
N LEU A 63 -7.78 -7.27 -5.78
CA LEU A 63 -6.61 -6.94 -4.95
C LEU A 63 -5.85 -8.18 -4.47
N GLU A 64 -6.58 -9.24 -4.13
CA GLU A 64 -6.01 -10.46 -3.57
C GLU A 64 -5.18 -11.26 -4.58
N ALA A 65 -5.34 -10.97 -5.88
CA ALA A 65 -4.54 -11.58 -6.94
C ALA A 65 -3.13 -10.98 -7.02
N ASP A 66 -2.91 -9.79 -6.46
CA ASP A 66 -1.62 -9.13 -6.46
C ASP A 66 -0.70 -9.74 -5.37
N PRO A 67 0.45 -10.35 -5.74
CA PRO A 67 1.33 -10.97 -4.78
C PRO A 67 1.94 -9.99 -3.78
N TRP A 68 2.20 -8.75 -4.20
CA TRP A 68 2.72 -7.71 -3.31
C TRP A 68 1.66 -7.31 -2.29
N PHE A 69 0.41 -7.10 -2.75
CA PHE A 69 -0.72 -6.89 -1.84
C PHE A 69 -0.86 -8.06 -0.87
N GLY A 70 -0.80 -9.30 -1.37
CA GLY A 70 -0.84 -10.52 -0.57
C GLY A 70 0.31 -10.69 0.42
N VAL A 71 1.40 -9.92 0.34
CA VAL A 71 2.47 -9.88 1.35
C VAL A 71 2.19 -8.84 2.42
N TYR A 72 1.82 -7.62 2.02
CA TYR A 72 1.73 -6.47 2.93
C TYR A 72 0.34 -6.22 3.48
N PHE A 73 -0.70 -6.66 2.80
CA PHE A 73 -2.09 -6.35 3.12
C PHE A 73 -2.99 -7.58 3.10
N LYS A 74 -4.17 -7.44 3.69
CA LYS A 74 -5.31 -8.32 3.47
C LYS A 74 -6.57 -7.49 3.43
N LYS A 75 -7.50 -7.90 2.56
CA LYS A 75 -8.85 -7.33 2.50
C LYS A 75 -9.66 -7.78 3.72
N LEU A 76 -10.58 -6.93 4.19
CA LEU A 76 -11.57 -7.25 5.23
C LEU A 76 -12.96 -7.45 4.64
#